data_AF-A0A3C1F677-F1
#
_entry.id   AF-A0A3C1F677-F1
#
_cell.length_a   1.000
_cell.length_b   1.000
_cell.length_c   1.000
_cell.angle_alpha   90.00
_cell.angle_beta   90.00
_cell.angle_gamma   90.00
#
_symmetry.space_group_name_H-M   'P 1'
#
loop_
_entity.id
_entity.type
_entity.pdbx_description
1 polymer ?
#
loop_
_entity_poly.entity_id
_entity_poly.type
_entity_poly.pdbx_seq_one_letter_code
_entity_poly.pdbx_strand_id
1 'polypeptide(L)' 'MRKTTPLANLRRARTLTQADMARILAVTQQTYSKYESGRLVPSPDMQARISALLGVARDEAFPTSMEAA' A
#
# COMPACT_ATOMS: atom_id res chain seq x y z
N MET A 1 -5.78 -4.27 20.11
CA MET A 1 -4.58 -4.06 19.26
C MET A 1 -5.04 -3.75 17.84
N ARG A 2 -4.65 -2.61 17.23
CA ARG A 2 -5.03 -2.31 15.83
C ARG A 2 -4.23 -3.23 14.91
N LYS A 3 -4.90 -4.09 14.13
CA LYS A 3 -4.26 -4.88 13.07
C LYS A 3 -3.65 -3.90 12.06
N THR A 4 -2.32 -3.81 12.00
CA THR A 4 -1.63 -3.06 10.95
C THR A 4 -1.49 -3.94 9.73
N THR A 5 -1.81 -3.41 8.56
CA THR A 5 -1.65 -4.14 7.30
C THR A 5 -0.18 -4.17 6.87
N PRO A 6 0.21 -5.12 6.00
CA PRO A 6 1.59 -5.21 5.49
C PRO A 6 2.09 -3.87 4.91
N LEU A 7 1.28 -3.22 4.08
CA LEU A 7 1.58 -1.89 3.52
C LEU A 7 1.89 -0.84 4.59
N ALA A 8 1.09 -0.77 5.65
CA ALA A 8 1.29 0.23 6.70
C ALA A 8 2.58 0.00 7.49
N ASN A 9 3.01 -1.26 7.66
CA ASN A 9 4.26 -1.59 8.34
C ASN A 9 5.47 -1.28 7.44
N LEU A 10 5.43 -1.71 6.18
CA LEU A 10 6.47 -1.45 5.19
C LEU A 10 6.71 0.04 4.96
N ARG A 11 5.63 0.81 4.82
CA ARG A 11 5.71 2.27 4.69
C ARG A 11 6.39 2.92 5.90
N ARG A 12 6.00 2.52 7.12
CA ARG A 12 6.59 3.07 8.35
C ARG A 12 8.06 2.71 8.52
N ALA A 13 8.48 1.51 8.10
CA ALA A 13 9.89 1.12 8.08
C ALA A 13 10.74 2.02 7.16
N ARG A 14 10.11 2.68 6.18
CA ARG A 14 10.72 3.68 5.29
C ARG A 14 10.53 5.13 5.78
N THR A 15 9.97 5.35 6.98
CA THR A 15 9.68 6.69 7.54
C THR A 15 8.72 7.52 6.66
N LEU A 16 7.93 6.88 5.79
CA LEU A 16 6.98 7.56 4.91
C LEU A 16 5.63 7.71 5.61
N THR A 17 4.93 8.83 5.40
CA THR A 17 3.52 8.99 5.82
C THR A 17 2.56 8.55 4.72
N GLN A 18 1.27 8.37 5.05
CA GLN A 18 0.25 8.13 4.02
C GLN A 18 0.14 9.30 3.03
N ALA A 19 0.44 10.53 3.47
CA ALA A 19 0.47 11.71 2.61
C ALA A 19 1.66 11.67 1.64
N ASP A 20 2.82 11.17 2.09
CA ASP A 20 4.01 11.04 1.24
C ASP A 20 3.79 10.01 0.15
N MET A 21 3.25 8.84 0.50
CA MET A 21 2.90 7.82 -0.49
C MET A 21 1.89 8.35 -1.51
N ALA A 22 0.84 9.02 -1.04
CA ALA A 22 -0.17 9.61 -1.91
C ALA A 22 0.44 10.61 -2.90
N ARG A 23 1.34 11.48 -2.42
CA ARG A 23 2.06 12.46 -3.25
C ARG A 23 2.94 11.77 -4.31
N ILE A 24 3.72 10.76 -3.92
CA ILE A 24 4.62 10.03 -4.83
C ILE A 24 3.83 9.25 -5.90
N LEU A 25 2.71 8.65 -5.50
CA LEU A 25 1.88 7.82 -6.37
C LEU A 25 0.87 8.63 -7.20
N ALA A 26 0.81 9.95 -7.01
CA ALA A 26 -0.16 10.86 -7.62
C ALA A 26 -1.62 10.44 -7.37
N VAL A 27 -1.94 10.09 -6.13
CA VAL A 27 -3.31 9.78 -5.67
C VAL A 27 -3.67 10.65 -4.46
N THR A 28 -4.94 10.65 -4.07
CA THR A 28 -5.33 11.31 -2.81
C THR A 28 -4.86 10.49 -1.60
N GLN A 29 -4.61 11.16 -0.46
CA GLN A 29 -4.33 10.48 0.80
C GLN A 29 -5.46 9.51 1.19
N GLN A 30 -6.72 9.88 0.90
CA GLN A 30 -7.87 9.02 1.14
C GLN A 30 -7.80 7.73 0.31
N THR A 31 -7.44 7.83 -0.97
CA THR A 31 -7.24 6.68 -1.86
C THR A 31 -6.17 5.74 -1.29
N TYR A 32 -5.02 6.29 -0.90
CA TYR A 32 -3.93 5.49 -0.34
C TYR A 32 -4.32 4.83 1.01
N SER A 33 -5.09 5.53 1.85
CA SER A 33 -5.64 4.97 3.10
C SER A 33 -6.61 3.80 2.83
N LYS A 34 -7.39 3.85 1.75
CA LYS A 34 -8.24 2.73 1.31
C LYS A 34 -7.40 1.53 0.86
N TYR A 35 -6.26 1.75 0.21
CA TYR A 35 -5.30 0.68 -0.11
C TYR A 35 -4.77 0.02 1.17
N GLU A 36 -4.28 0.81 2.13
CA GLU A 36 -3.75 0.26 3.38
C GLU A 36 -4.81 -0.44 4.23
N SER A 37 -6.09 -0.08 4.12
CA SER A 37 -7.17 -0.74 4.85
C SER A 37 -7.79 -1.93 4.12
N GLY A 38 -7.35 -2.22 2.88
CA GLY A 38 -7.95 -3.26 2.03
C GLY A 38 -9.36 -2.92 1.53
N ARG A 39 -9.85 -1.70 1.78
CA ARG A 39 -11.17 -1.24 1.29
C ARG A 39 -11.19 -0.95 -0.20
N LEU A 40 -10.01 -0.77 -0.80
CA LEU A 40 -9.82 -0.62 -2.22
C LEU A 40 -8.58 -1.41 -2.61
N VAL A 41 -8.71 -2.28 -3.61
CA VAL A 41 -7.58 -2.99 -4.19
C VAL A 41 -6.96 -2.07 -5.26
N PRO A 42 -5.66 -1.72 -5.18
CA PRO A 42 -5.01 -0.97 -6.25
C PRO A 42 -4.94 -1.80 -7.54
N SER A 43 -4.89 -1.16 -8.71
CA SER A 43 -4.66 -1.86 -9.97
C SER A 43 -3.31 -2.60 -9.97
N PRO A 44 -3.10 -3.61 -10.83
CA PRO A 44 -1.81 -4.30 -10.94
C PRO A 44 -0.61 -3.35 -11.15
N ASP A 45 -0.77 -2.33 -12.01
CA ASP A 45 0.27 -1.31 -12.23
C ASP A 45 0.56 -0.49 -10.96
N MET A 46 -0.48 -0.14 -10.20
CA MET A 46 -0.32 0.58 -8.93
C MET A 46 0.33 -0.31 -7.87
N GLN A 47 -0.01 -1.60 -7.83
CA GLN A 47 0.64 -2.57 -6.95
C GLN A 47 2.14 -2.70 -7.28
N ALA A 48 2.50 -2.76 -8.57
CA ALA A 48 3.89 -2.78 -9.00
C ALA A 48 4.64 -1.50 -8.58
N ARG A 49 4.03 -0.32 -8.78
CA ARG A 49 4.60 0.97 -8.35
C ARG A 49 4.80 1.05 -6.83
N ILE A 50 3.83 0.61 -6.05
CA ILE A 50 3.91 0.59 -4.58
C ILE A 50 5.02 -0.37 -4.13
N SER A 51 5.09 -1.56 -4.71
CA SER A 51 6.11 -2.57 -4.37
C SER A 51 7.51 -2.08 -4.69
N ALA A 52 7.69 -1.47 -5.86
CA ALA A 52 8.96 -0.84 -6.27
C ALA A 52 9.36 0.31 -5.33
N LEU A 53 8.42 1.17 -4.93
CA LEU A 53 8.67 2.27 -4.00
C LEU A 53 9.09 1.78 -2.61
N LEU A 54 8.47 0.70 -2.14
CA LEU A 54 8.79 0.07 -0.85
C LEU A 54 10.03 -0.84 -0.91
N GLY A 55 10.48 -1.20 -2.11
CA GLY A 55 11.63 -2.07 -2.35
C GLY A 55 11.41 -3.51 -1.92
N VAL A 56 10.19 -4.02 -2.11
CA VAL A 56 9.78 -5.38 -1.71
C VAL A 56 9.08 -6.11 -2.85
N ALA A 57 8.92 -7.43 -2.71
CA ALA A 57 8.13 -8.22 -3.65
C ALA A 57 6.63 -7.88 -3.55
N ARG A 58 5.89 -8.08 -4.65
CA ARG A 58 4.44 -7.83 -4.69
C ARG A 58 3.72 -8.57 -3.57
N ASP A 59 4.01 -9.85 -3.36
CA ASP A 59 3.30 -10.69 -2.39
C ASP A 59 3.56 -10.29 -0.93
N GLU A 60 4.67 -9.59 -0.66
CA GLU A 60 4.97 -9.02 0.64
C GLU A 60 4.10 -7.77 0.92
N ALA A 61 3.89 -6.94 -0.11
CA ALA A 61 3.05 -5.75 -0.02
C ALA A 61 1.54 -6.07 -0.16
N PHE A 62 1.20 -7.10 -0.92
CA PHE A 62 -0.16 -7.50 -1.31
C PHE A 62 -0.30 -9.03 -1.24
N PRO A 63 -0.37 -9.61 -0.03
CA PRO A 63 -0.56 -11.06 0.11
C PRO A 63 -1.90 -11.49 -0.50
N THR A 64 -1.95 -12.74 -1.01
CA THR A 64 -3.06 -13.34 -1.79
C THR A 64 -4.44 -13.25 -1.13
N SER A 65 -4.50 -12.99 0.19
CA SER A 65 -5.75 -12.70 0.90
C SER A 65 -6.39 -11.34 0.56
N MET A 66 -5.75 -10.52 -0.26
CA MET A 66 -6.26 -9.24 -0.78
C MET A 66 -6.78 -9.31 -2.24
N GLU A 67 -6.90 -10.51 -2.83
CA GLU A 67 -7.49 -10.63 -4.17
C GLU A 67 -8.99 -10.33 -4.12
N ALA A 68 -9.42 -9.45 -5.04
CA ALA A 68 -10.82 -9.13 -5.23
C ALA A 68 -11.56 -10.41 -5.65
N ALA A 69 -12.57 -10.80 -4.88
CA ALA A 69 -13.59 -11.75 -5.31
C ALA A 69 -14.36 -11.20 -6.52
#